data_AF-A9BDE2-F1
#
_entry.id   AF-A9BDE2-F1
#
_cell.length_a   1.000
_cell.length_b   1.000
_cell.length_c   1.000
_cell.angle_alpha   90.00
_cell.angle_beta   90.00
_cell.angle_gamma   90.00
#
_symmetry.space_group_name_H-M   'P 1'
#
loop_
_entity.id
_entity.type
_entity.pdbx_description
1 polymer ?
#
loop_
_entity_poly.entity_id
_entity_poly.type
_entity_poly.pdbx_seq_one_letter_code
_entity_poly.pdbx_strand_id
1 'polypeptide(L)'
;MLANNKPISIALLSGGLDSATATAMALEAGHNVIGISFDYGQRHKRELEAAIELAAHLNLLGHEIINVNLAKWGGSSLTDLQQSVPTQGIIKGKIPNTYVPGRNTVFIAIGLSLAEAKGANQIVLGINAMDYSGYPDCRPDYLKSFQALANLASKAGREGNAPKLWAPLIHLNKVEIIQEALRLNIPIDKTWSCYNGLEKPCGLCDSCRIRNEALEKAGRSDLSTREEI
;
A
#
# COMPACT_ATOMS: atom_id res chain seq x y z
N MET A 1 18.79 -7.47 -31.45
CA MET A 1 17.89 -7.84 -30.35
C MET A 1 18.34 -7.09 -29.12
N LEU A 2 17.65 -6.01 -28.74
CA LEU A 2 17.96 -5.29 -27.50
C LEU A 2 17.37 -6.12 -26.35
N ALA A 3 18.23 -6.76 -25.55
CA ALA A 3 17.78 -7.43 -24.35
C ALA A 3 17.09 -6.40 -23.44
N ASN A 4 15.85 -6.71 -23.03
CA ASN A 4 14.99 -5.93 -22.14
C ASN A 4 15.63 -5.73 -20.75
N ASN A 5 16.63 -4.86 -20.63
CA ASN A 5 17.36 -4.65 -19.37
C ASN A 5 16.71 -3.53 -18.53
N LYS A 6 15.38 -3.58 -18.37
CA LYS A 6 14.67 -2.64 -17.48
C LYS A 6 14.96 -3.02 -16.02
N PRO A 7 15.22 -2.04 -15.12
CA PRO A 7 15.39 -2.32 -13.70
C PRO A 7 14.14 -2.98 -13.12
N ILE A 8 14.32 -3.89 -12.17
CA ILE A 8 13.22 -4.57 -11.49
C ILE A 8 12.87 -3.83 -10.20
N SER A 9 11.57 -3.65 -9.96
CA SER A 9 11.03 -3.16 -8.70
C SER A 9 10.12 -4.20 -8.05
N ILE A 10 10.19 -4.29 -6.73
CA ILE A 10 9.20 -5.00 -5.92
C ILE A 10 8.18 -3.98 -5.42
N ALA A 11 6.92 -4.11 -5.79
CA ALA A 11 5.86 -3.24 -5.30
C ALA A 11 5.06 -3.89 -4.20
N LEU A 12 4.97 -3.24 -3.03
CA LEU A 12 4.07 -3.66 -1.96
C LEU A 12 2.63 -3.29 -2.35
N LEU A 13 1.98 -4.18 -3.09
CA LEU A 13 0.66 -3.99 -3.67
C LEU A 13 -0.41 -4.50 -2.69
N SER A 14 -1.19 -3.60 -2.10
CA SER A 14 -2.22 -3.96 -1.11
C SER A 14 -3.63 -4.08 -1.69
N GLY A 15 -3.83 -3.78 -2.98
CA GLY A 15 -5.15 -3.69 -3.60
C GLY A 15 -5.88 -2.36 -3.37
N GLY A 16 -5.28 -1.47 -2.57
CA GLY A 16 -5.78 -0.10 -2.37
C GLY A 16 -5.34 0.87 -3.45
N LEU A 17 -6.00 2.03 -3.50
CA LEU A 17 -5.72 3.12 -4.43
C LEU A 17 -4.25 3.54 -4.44
N ASP A 18 -3.66 3.72 -3.26
CA ASP A 18 -2.32 4.32 -3.13
C ASP A 18 -1.23 3.35 -3.59
N SER A 19 -1.34 2.08 -3.20
CA SER A 19 -0.38 1.06 -3.64
C SER A 19 -0.50 0.78 -5.14
N ALA A 20 -1.71 0.79 -5.70
CA ALA A 20 -1.91 0.68 -7.15
C ALA A 20 -1.29 1.87 -7.90
N THR A 21 -1.52 3.10 -7.42
CA THR A 21 -1.00 4.33 -8.04
C THR A 21 0.53 4.35 -7.99
N ALA A 22 1.14 4.08 -6.83
CA ALA A 22 2.60 4.00 -6.71
C ALA A 22 3.20 2.92 -7.61
N THR A 23 2.53 1.77 -7.74
CA THR A 23 2.93 0.68 -8.65
C THR A 23 2.92 1.15 -10.11
N ALA A 24 1.87 1.84 -10.53
CA ALA A 24 1.79 2.39 -11.89
C ALA A 24 2.84 3.49 -12.15
N MET A 25 3.16 4.33 -11.17
CA MET A 25 4.26 5.29 -11.29
C MET A 25 5.61 4.59 -11.50
N ALA A 26 5.84 3.42 -10.90
CA ALA A 26 7.06 2.64 -11.15
C ALA A 26 7.12 2.12 -12.61
N LEU A 27 5.99 1.64 -13.13
CA LEU A 27 5.88 1.19 -14.52
C LEU A 27 6.14 2.35 -15.49
N GLU A 28 5.55 3.51 -15.24
CA GLU A 28 5.77 4.72 -16.02
C GLU A 28 7.24 5.17 -15.99
N ALA A 29 7.92 5.03 -14.84
CA ALA A 29 9.35 5.28 -14.69
C ALA A 29 10.23 4.26 -15.45
N GLY A 30 9.64 3.31 -16.18
CA GLY A 30 10.34 2.36 -17.03
C GLY A 30 10.81 1.09 -16.32
N HIS A 31 10.32 0.83 -15.11
CA HIS A 31 10.65 -0.40 -14.38
C HIS A 31 9.81 -1.58 -14.82
N ASN A 32 10.41 -2.77 -14.72
CA ASN A 32 9.68 -4.02 -14.65
C ASN A 32 9.24 -4.24 -13.21
N VAL A 33 7.96 -4.50 -12.95
CA VAL A 33 7.45 -4.56 -11.57
C VAL A 33 6.93 -5.95 -11.23
N ILE A 34 7.32 -6.47 -10.06
CA ILE A 34 6.76 -7.65 -9.42
C ILE A 34 5.95 -7.17 -8.21
N GLY A 35 4.67 -7.52 -8.16
CA GLY A 35 3.81 -7.21 -7.02
C GLY A 35 4.01 -8.20 -5.87
N ILE A 36 3.89 -7.74 -4.64
CA ILE A 36 3.77 -8.59 -3.46
C ILE A 36 2.64 -8.08 -2.55
N SER A 37 1.76 -8.97 -2.12
CA SER A 37 0.69 -8.72 -1.16
C SER A 37 0.84 -9.60 0.08
N PHE A 38 0.19 -9.21 1.17
CA PHE A 38 0.31 -9.91 2.44
C PHE A 38 -1.07 -10.33 2.96
N ASP A 39 -1.26 -11.63 3.16
CA ASP A 39 -2.32 -12.16 4.02
C ASP A 39 -1.77 -12.19 5.45
N TYR A 40 -2.05 -11.12 6.19
CA TYR A 40 -1.52 -10.89 7.54
C TYR A 40 -2.50 -11.21 8.68
N GLY A 41 -3.62 -11.87 8.36
CA GLY A 41 -4.71 -12.11 9.31
C GLY A 41 -5.66 -10.92 9.44
N GLN A 42 -5.75 -10.09 8.40
CA GLN A 42 -6.75 -9.03 8.30
C GLN A 42 -8.18 -9.60 8.33
N ARG A 43 -9.14 -8.78 8.78
CA ARG A 43 -10.56 -9.19 8.95
C ARG A 43 -11.21 -9.81 7.71
N HIS A 44 -10.74 -9.45 6.51
CA HIS A 44 -11.34 -9.84 5.24
C HIS A 44 -10.29 -9.92 4.13
N LYS A 45 -10.61 -10.60 3.02
CA LYS A 45 -9.68 -10.79 1.89
C LYS A 45 -9.96 -9.92 0.66
N ARG A 46 -10.94 -9.00 0.73
CA ARG A 46 -11.29 -8.07 -0.35
C ARG A 46 -10.11 -7.30 -0.94
N GLU A 47 -9.17 -6.88 -0.10
CA GLU A 47 -7.97 -6.16 -0.55
C GLU A 47 -7.01 -7.06 -1.33
N LEU A 48 -6.95 -8.37 -1.01
CA LEU A 48 -6.16 -9.34 -1.77
C LEU A 48 -6.80 -9.66 -3.12
N GLU A 49 -8.12 -9.80 -3.17
CA GLU A 49 -8.89 -9.94 -4.42
C GLU A 49 -8.62 -8.75 -5.35
N ALA A 50 -8.74 -7.53 -4.83
CA ALA A 50 -8.42 -6.32 -5.57
C ALA A 50 -6.95 -6.27 -6.03
N ALA A 51 -6.00 -6.71 -5.19
CA ALA A 51 -4.59 -6.73 -5.55
C ALA A 51 -4.31 -7.66 -6.74
N ILE A 52 -4.96 -8.81 -6.81
CA ILE A 52 -4.85 -9.76 -7.94
C ILE A 52 -5.36 -9.12 -9.22
N GLU A 53 -6.55 -8.51 -9.17
CA GLU A 53 -7.14 -7.82 -10.34
C GLU A 53 -6.24 -6.67 -10.83
N LEU A 54 -5.71 -5.88 -9.90
CA LEU A 54 -4.82 -4.77 -10.22
C LEU A 54 -3.48 -5.23 -10.78
N ALA A 55 -2.91 -6.33 -10.27
CA ALA A 55 -1.69 -6.90 -10.81
C ALA A 55 -1.86 -7.35 -12.27
N ALA A 56 -3.01 -7.94 -12.59
CA ALA A 56 -3.38 -8.32 -13.95
C ALA A 56 -3.60 -7.09 -14.85
N HIS A 57 -4.37 -6.09 -14.37
CA HIS A 57 -4.62 -4.84 -15.10
C HIS A 57 -3.33 -4.09 -15.45
N LEU A 58 -2.40 -4.02 -14.50
CA LEU A 58 -1.11 -3.36 -14.66
C LEU A 58 -0.07 -4.18 -15.43
N ASN A 59 -0.40 -5.42 -15.81
CA ASN A 59 0.48 -6.35 -16.52
C ASN A 59 1.84 -6.52 -15.81
N LEU A 60 1.80 -6.75 -14.49
CA LEU A 60 3.00 -6.97 -13.69
C LEU A 60 3.72 -8.26 -14.13
N LEU A 61 5.05 -8.32 -13.96
CA LEU A 61 5.85 -9.51 -14.29
C LEU A 61 5.44 -10.75 -13.47
N GLY A 62 4.85 -10.52 -12.31
CA GLY A 62 4.36 -11.53 -11.39
C GLY A 62 3.73 -10.87 -10.17
N HIS A 63 2.96 -11.64 -9.43
CA HIS A 63 2.32 -11.20 -8.20
C HIS A 63 2.32 -12.34 -7.18
N GLU A 64 2.92 -12.09 -6.02
CA GLU A 64 3.03 -13.07 -4.93
C GLU A 64 2.14 -12.66 -3.76
N ILE A 65 1.49 -13.63 -3.12
CA ILE A 65 0.75 -13.42 -1.87
C ILE A 65 1.46 -14.18 -0.76
N ILE A 66 1.98 -13.45 0.23
CA ILE A 66 2.72 -14.02 1.35
C ILE A 66 1.83 -14.07 2.59
N ASN A 67 1.79 -15.23 3.25
CA ASN A 67 1.11 -15.37 4.53
C ASN A 67 2.04 -14.94 5.69
N VAL A 68 1.61 -13.96 6.49
CA VAL A 68 2.35 -13.44 7.64
C VAL A 68 1.39 -13.15 8.77
N ASN A 69 0.99 -14.14 9.56
CA ASN A 69 -0.07 -13.97 10.56
C ASN A 69 0.32 -13.01 11.73
N LEU A 70 0.15 -11.71 11.51
CA LEU A 70 0.35 -10.64 12.50
C LEU A 70 -0.83 -10.53 13.47
N ALA A 71 -1.99 -11.07 13.13
CA ALA A 71 -3.15 -11.10 14.02
C ALA A 71 -2.87 -11.77 15.37
N LYS A 72 -1.88 -12.68 15.42
CA LYS A 72 -1.42 -13.32 16.66
C LYS A 72 -0.90 -12.36 17.72
N TRP A 73 -0.47 -11.16 17.34
CA TRP A 73 0.03 -10.15 18.28
C TRP A 73 -1.09 -9.39 18.98
N GLY A 74 -2.26 -9.28 18.35
CA GLY A 74 -3.34 -8.41 18.79
C GLY A 74 -3.01 -6.93 18.68
N GLY A 75 -3.81 -6.10 19.36
CA GLY A 75 -3.59 -4.65 19.43
C GLY A 75 -4.15 -3.85 18.25
N SER A 76 -4.87 -4.49 17.33
CA SER A 76 -5.51 -3.82 16.19
C SER A 76 -6.93 -4.31 15.91
N SER A 77 -7.84 -3.38 15.63
CA SER A 77 -9.20 -3.67 15.17
C SER A 77 -9.23 -4.25 13.75
N LEU A 78 -8.15 -4.09 12.97
CA LEU A 78 -8.02 -4.70 11.63
C LEU A 78 -7.64 -6.18 11.64
N THR A 79 -7.26 -6.72 12.79
CA THR A 79 -6.88 -8.13 12.93
C THR A 79 -7.62 -8.86 14.04
N ASP A 80 -8.33 -8.13 14.91
CA ASP A 80 -9.15 -8.69 16.00
C ASP A 80 -10.64 -8.51 15.71
N LEU A 81 -11.33 -9.63 15.41
CA LEU A 81 -12.75 -9.63 15.07
C LEU A 81 -13.66 -9.17 16.21
N GLN A 82 -13.21 -9.26 17.47
CA GLN A 82 -13.98 -8.83 18.66
C GLN A 82 -13.99 -7.31 18.83
N GLN A 83 -13.07 -6.60 18.18
CA GLN A 83 -13.03 -5.14 18.20
C GLN A 83 -13.79 -4.56 17.02
N SER A 84 -14.59 -3.52 17.27
CA SER A 84 -15.24 -2.75 16.21
C SER A 84 -14.24 -1.80 15.53
N VAL A 85 -14.32 -1.69 14.21
CA VAL A 85 -13.61 -0.66 13.46
C VAL A 85 -14.25 0.72 13.76
N PRO A 86 -13.47 1.74 14.12
CA PRO A 86 -14.00 3.09 14.36
C PRO A 86 -14.65 3.69 13.11
N THR A 87 -15.78 4.37 13.32
CA THR A 87 -16.56 5.04 12.26
C THR A 87 -16.74 6.55 12.51
N GLN A 88 -16.23 7.05 13.64
CA GLN A 88 -16.41 8.43 14.10
C GLN A 88 -15.36 9.42 13.56
N GLY A 89 -14.41 8.98 12.73
CA GLY A 89 -13.35 9.82 12.20
C GLY A 89 -12.02 9.72 12.98
N ILE A 90 -10.98 10.33 12.41
CA ILE A 90 -9.63 10.35 12.98
C ILE A 90 -9.54 11.30 14.18
N ILE A 91 -8.96 10.82 15.27
CA ILE A 91 -8.61 11.64 16.45
C ILE A 91 -7.16 12.12 16.29
N LYS A 92 -6.95 13.43 16.11
CA LYS A 92 -5.61 14.01 15.95
C LYS A 92 -4.71 13.71 17.15
N GLY A 93 -3.45 13.38 16.87
CA GLY A 93 -2.42 13.15 17.90
C GLY A 93 -2.47 11.77 18.58
N LYS A 94 -3.43 10.90 18.22
CA LYS A 94 -3.54 9.54 18.75
C LYS A 94 -3.29 8.52 17.63
N ILE A 95 -2.54 7.46 17.93
CA ILE A 95 -2.44 6.30 17.04
C ILE A 95 -3.80 5.56 17.10
N PRO A 96 -4.51 5.40 15.97
CA PRO A 96 -5.83 4.79 15.98
C PRO A 96 -5.71 3.29 16.22
N ASN A 97 -6.76 2.67 16.76
CA ASN A 97 -6.77 1.22 16.99
C ASN A 97 -6.75 0.40 15.69
N THR A 98 -6.86 1.03 14.52
CA THR A 98 -6.67 0.42 13.20
C THR A 98 -5.20 0.24 12.85
N TYR A 99 -4.27 0.78 13.64
CA TYR A 99 -2.85 0.52 13.52
C TYR A 99 -2.56 -0.96 13.85
N VAL A 100 -1.91 -1.67 12.92
CA VAL A 100 -1.41 -3.03 13.16
C VAL A 100 0.06 -2.91 13.60
N PRO A 101 0.42 -3.29 14.83
CA PRO A 101 1.76 -3.06 15.37
C PRO A 101 2.89 -3.56 14.46
N GLY A 102 3.74 -2.64 14.01
CA GLY A 102 4.96 -2.95 13.24
C GLY A 102 4.72 -3.54 11.84
N ARG A 103 3.49 -3.45 11.31
CA ARG A 103 3.11 -4.09 10.05
C ARG A 103 4.01 -3.66 8.88
N ASN A 104 4.23 -2.36 8.67
CA ASN A 104 5.02 -1.94 7.51
C ASN A 104 6.49 -2.37 7.65
N THR A 105 7.02 -2.45 8.87
CA THR A 105 8.38 -2.95 9.11
C THR A 105 8.54 -4.39 8.61
N VAL A 106 7.57 -5.25 8.92
CA VAL A 106 7.59 -6.65 8.47
C VAL A 106 7.45 -6.73 6.95
N PHE A 107 6.54 -5.94 6.36
CA PHE A 107 6.29 -5.98 4.92
C PHE A 107 7.50 -5.49 4.12
N ILE A 108 8.14 -4.40 4.54
CA ILE A 108 9.34 -3.89 3.88
C ILE A 108 10.49 -4.90 4.03
N ALA A 109 10.65 -5.54 5.18
CA ALA A 109 11.69 -6.57 5.37
C ALA A 109 11.51 -7.76 4.42
N ILE A 110 10.29 -8.25 4.24
CA ILE A 110 9.99 -9.33 3.28
C ILE A 110 10.20 -8.84 1.84
N GLY A 111 9.78 -7.62 1.53
CA GLY A 111 10.01 -6.98 0.22
C GLY A 111 11.49 -6.89 -0.13
N LEU A 112 12.35 -6.51 0.82
CA LEU A 112 13.81 -6.50 0.64
C LEU A 112 14.37 -7.89 0.39
N SER A 113 13.87 -8.91 1.10
CA SER A 113 14.28 -10.30 0.87
C SER A 113 13.91 -10.78 -0.54
N LEU A 114 12.70 -10.45 -1.02
CA LEU A 114 12.30 -10.76 -2.39
C LEU A 114 13.12 -9.98 -3.42
N ALA A 115 13.43 -8.71 -3.15
CA ALA A 115 14.25 -7.89 -4.02
C ALA A 115 15.66 -8.47 -4.20
N GLU A 116 16.30 -8.92 -3.13
CA GLU A 116 17.59 -9.62 -3.19
C GLU A 116 17.49 -10.86 -4.10
N ALA A 117 16.47 -11.69 -3.91
CA ALA A 117 16.28 -12.92 -4.68
C ALA A 117 15.99 -12.68 -6.17
N LYS A 118 15.39 -11.53 -6.51
CA LYS A 118 15.02 -11.16 -7.89
C LYS A 118 15.99 -10.17 -8.55
N GLY A 119 17.03 -9.72 -7.85
CA GLY A 119 17.93 -8.67 -8.34
C GLY A 119 17.22 -7.33 -8.55
N ALA A 120 16.17 -7.05 -7.77
CA ALA A 120 15.46 -5.78 -7.84
C ALA A 120 16.23 -4.68 -7.11
N ASN A 121 16.25 -3.47 -7.66
CA ASN A 121 16.99 -2.33 -7.11
C ASN A 121 16.07 -1.31 -6.41
N GLN A 122 14.78 -1.60 -6.29
CA GLN A 122 13.82 -0.67 -5.71
C GLN A 122 12.63 -1.40 -5.07
N ILE A 123 12.20 -0.91 -3.91
CA ILE A 123 10.95 -1.28 -3.24
C ILE A 123 9.97 -0.12 -3.39
N VAL A 124 8.83 -0.36 -4.01
CA VAL A 124 7.78 0.64 -4.23
C VAL A 124 6.79 0.60 -3.06
N LEU A 125 6.56 1.75 -2.44
CA LEU A 125 5.74 1.92 -1.26
C LEU A 125 4.60 2.91 -1.53
N GLY A 126 3.35 2.45 -1.41
CA GLY A 126 2.15 3.31 -1.50
C GLY A 126 1.89 4.12 -0.22
N ILE A 127 2.93 4.57 0.48
CA ILE A 127 2.82 5.29 1.75
C ILE A 127 2.55 6.78 1.49
N ASN A 128 1.52 7.32 2.15
CA ASN A 128 1.20 8.75 2.22
C ASN A 128 1.35 9.21 3.68
N ALA A 129 2.03 10.35 3.90
CA ALA A 129 2.26 10.92 5.23
C ALA A 129 1.44 12.19 5.52
N MET A 130 0.78 12.77 4.51
CA MET A 130 0.05 14.04 4.59
C MET A 130 -1.37 13.84 5.16
N ASP A 131 -2.06 12.79 4.75
CA ASP A 131 -3.43 12.48 5.18
C ASP A 131 -3.37 11.64 6.47
N TYR A 132 -3.01 12.34 7.53
CA TYR A 132 -2.51 11.82 8.81
C TYR A 132 -3.46 10.83 9.49
N SER A 133 -3.23 9.52 9.29
CA SER A 133 -3.80 8.46 10.14
C SER A 133 -3.10 8.37 11.50
N GLY A 134 -1.93 9.00 11.67
CA GLY A 134 -1.13 8.94 12.89
C GLY A 134 -0.16 7.75 12.96
N TYR A 135 -0.03 6.92 11.92
CA TYR A 135 0.88 5.77 11.94
C TYR A 135 2.36 6.18 12.01
N PRO A 136 3.15 5.58 12.91
CA PRO A 136 4.57 5.92 13.06
C PRO A 136 5.44 5.39 11.91
N ASP A 137 5.05 4.28 11.30
CA ASP A 137 5.77 3.53 10.27
C ASP A 137 5.46 3.98 8.83
N CYS A 138 5.02 5.23 8.67
CA CYS A 138 4.70 5.86 7.38
C CYS A 138 5.48 7.17 7.14
N ARG A 139 6.43 7.51 8.01
CA ARG A 139 7.06 8.84 8.05
C ARG A 139 8.40 8.90 7.29
N PRO A 140 8.82 10.08 6.83
CA PRO A 140 10.11 10.24 6.14
C PRO A 140 11.33 9.80 6.98
N ASP A 141 11.34 10.08 8.29
CA ASP A 141 12.42 9.69 9.21
C ASP A 141 12.48 8.17 9.43
N TYR A 142 11.32 7.52 9.51
CA TYR A 142 11.20 6.07 9.50
C TYR A 142 11.80 5.46 8.22
N LEU A 143 11.38 5.96 7.04
CA LEU A 143 11.90 5.45 5.76
C LEU A 143 13.40 5.67 5.61
N LYS A 144 13.92 6.82 6.06
CA LYS A 144 15.37 7.10 6.06
C LYS A 144 16.14 6.08 6.90
N SER A 145 15.64 5.78 8.10
CA SER A 145 16.25 4.78 8.99
C SER A 145 16.17 3.37 8.39
N PHE A 146 15.05 3.03 7.76
CA PHE A 146 14.88 1.73 7.12
C PHE A 146 15.79 1.58 5.88
N GLN A 147 16.00 2.64 5.10
CA GLN A 147 16.96 2.62 4.00
C GLN A 147 18.38 2.35 4.52
N ALA A 148 18.78 2.95 5.65
CA ALA A 148 20.07 2.69 6.26
C ALA A 148 20.23 1.21 6.66
N LEU A 149 19.16 0.58 7.16
CA LEU A 149 19.13 -0.87 7.40
C LEU A 149 19.24 -1.67 6.10
N ALA A 150 18.49 -1.30 5.05
CA ALA A 150 18.54 -1.98 3.75
C ALA A 150 19.95 -2.00 3.16
N ASN A 151 20.72 -0.94 3.36
CA ASN A 151 22.13 -0.85 2.95
C ASN A 151 23.05 -1.86 3.66
N LEU A 152 22.61 -2.48 4.77
CA LEU A 152 23.41 -3.38 5.59
C LEU A 152 22.90 -4.83 5.59
N ALA A 153 21.62 -5.03 5.24
CA ALA A 153 20.86 -6.24 5.52
C ALA A 153 21.03 -7.36 4.48
N SER A 154 21.66 -7.10 3.33
CA SER A 154 21.81 -8.08 2.25
C SER A 154 23.19 -8.03 1.58
N LYS A 155 23.49 -9.02 0.74
CA LYS A 155 24.74 -9.03 -0.04
C LYS A 155 24.75 -7.84 -1.00
N ALA A 156 23.65 -7.62 -1.73
CA ALA A 156 23.53 -6.45 -2.60
C ALA A 156 23.73 -5.14 -1.80
N GLY A 157 23.18 -5.05 -0.59
CA GLY A 157 23.39 -3.90 0.29
C GLY A 157 24.86 -3.66 0.63
N ARG A 158 25.58 -4.71 1.05
CA ARG A 158 27.01 -4.64 1.39
C ARG A 158 27.91 -4.31 0.19
N GLU A 159 27.46 -4.62 -1.02
CA GLU A 159 28.13 -4.29 -2.27
C GLU A 159 27.73 -2.92 -2.84
N GLY A 160 26.92 -2.14 -2.13
CA GLY A 160 26.50 -0.80 -2.54
C GLY A 160 25.31 -0.76 -3.51
N ASN A 161 24.65 -1.90 -3.72
CA ASN A 161 23.52 -2.09 -4.64
C ASN A 161 22.21 -2.37 -3.89
N ALA A 162 22.06 -1.85 -2.68
CA ALA A 162 20.84 -2.03 -1.89
C ALA A 162 19.60 -1.55 -2.66
N PRO A 163 18.46 -2.24 -2.57
CA PRO A 163 17.22 -1.73 -3.12
C PRO A 163 16.86 -0.38 -2.47
N LYS A 164 16.51 0.60 -3.30
CA LYS A 164 16.03 1.90 -2.84
C LYS A 164 14.57 1.79 -2.38
N LEU A 165 14.26 2.22 -1.17
CA LEU A 165 12.90 2.44 -0.72
C LEU A 165 12.34 3.69 -1.41
N TRP A 166 11.30 3.51 -2.22
CA TRP A 166 10.70 4.56 -3.01
C TRP A 166 9.23 4.71 -2.66
N ALA A 167 8.90 5.82 -1.99
CA ALA A 167 7.54 6.18 -1.60
C ALA A 167 7.09 7.44 -2.37
N PRO A 168 6.64 7.31 -3.63
CA PRO A 168 6.37 8.46 -4.50
C PRO A 168 5.19 9.32 -4.01
N LEU A 169 4.30 8.76 -3.20
CA LEU A 169 3.09 9.43 -2.72
C LEU A 169 3.27 10.17 -1.39
N ILE A 170 4.46 10.13 -0.79
CA ILE A 170 4.67 10.58 0.59
C ILE A 170 4.36 12.07 0.82
N HIS A 171 4.48 12.88 -0.22
CA HIS A 171 4.23 14.32 -0.19
C HIS A 171 2.94 14.73 -0.92
N LEU A 172 2.19 13.77 -1.46
CA LEU A 172 0.92 14.05 -2.13
C LEU A 172 -0.22 13.98 -1.12
N ASN A 173 -1.20 14.87 -1.28
CA ASN A 173 -2.49 14.73 -0.61
C ASN A 173 -3.39 13.76 -1.38
N LYS A 174 -4.49 13.34 -0.77
CA LYS A 174 -5.37 12.32 -1.35
C LYS A 174 -6.01 12.72 -2.68
N VAL A 175 -6.29 14.02 -2.89
CA VAL A 175 -6.85 14.52 -4.15
C VAL A 175 -5.81 14.38 -5.27
N GLU A 176 -4.55 14.75 -4.99
CA GLU A 176 -3.43 14.59 -5.93
C GLU A 176 -3.21 13.10 -6.27
N ILE A 177 -3.31 12.19 -5.29
CA ILE A 177 -3.20 10.75 -5.54
C ILE A 177 -4.33 10.27 -6.46
N ILE A 178 -5.56 10.73 -6.27
CA ILE A 178 -6.68 10.39 -7.16
C ILE A 178 -6.44 10.92 -8.56
N GLN A 179 -5.99 12.17 -8.70
CA GLN A 179 -5.67 12.75 -10.01
C GLN A 179 -4.59 11.93 -10.72
N GLU A 180 -3.57 11.49 -9.99
CA GLU A 180 -2.51 10.65 -10.53
C GLU A 180 -3.01 9.25 -10.91
N ALA A 181 -3.85 8.64 -10.08
CA ALA A 181 -4.51 7.37 -10.37
C ALA A 181 -5.35 7.45 -11.67
N LEU A 182 -6.09 8.55 -11.86
CA LEU A 182 -6.86 8.80 -13.08
C LEU A 182 -5.95 8.98 -14.29
N ARG A 183 -4.89 9.78 -14.17
CA ARG A 183 -3.90 10.02 -15.24
C ARG A 183 -3.23 8.70 -15.69
N LEU A 184 -2.97 7.81 -14.74
CA LEU A 184 -2.35 6.49 -14.96
C LEU A 184 -3.37 5.39 -15.32
N ASN A 185 -4.65 5.73 -15.52
CA ASN A 185 -5.72 4.79 -15.85
C ASN A 185 -5.87 3.63 -14.85
N ILE A 186 -5.71 3.92 -13.55
CA ILE A 186 -6.05 2.97 -12.49
C ILE A 186 -7.57 2.78 -12.45
N PRO A 187 -8.07 1.53 -12.41
CA PRO A 187 -9.49 1.25 -12.27
C PRO A 187 -9.87 1.47 -10.80
N ILE A 188 -10.12 2.73 -10.42
CA ILE A 188 -10.35 3.13 -9.03
C ILE A 188 -11.53 2.36 -8.41
N ASP A 189 -12.57 2.05 -9.19
CA ASP A 189 -13.72 1.22 -8.77
C ASP A 189 -13.33 -0.20 -8.35
N LYS A 190 -12.21 -0.73 -8.86
CA LYS A 190 -11.65 -2.04 -8.49
C LYS A 190 -10.69 -1.99 -7.31
N THR A 191 -10.31 -0.80 -6.86
CA THR A 191 -9.44 -0.67 -5.67
C THR A 191 -10.25 -0.85 -4.39
N TRP A 192 -9.70 -1.54 -3.39
CA TRP A 192 -10.33 -1.72 -2.09
C TRP A 192 -9.62 -0.93 -0.99
N SER A 193 -10.35 -0.08 -0.27
CA SER A 193 -9.79 0.71 0.84
C SER A 193 -10.54 0.50 2.16
N CYS A 194 -11.73 -0.10 2.12
CA CYS A 194 -12.59 -0.23 3.30
C CYS A 194 -12.00 -1.22 4.32
N TYR A 195 -12.03 -0.83 5.59
CA TYR A 195 -11.57 -1.66 6.71
C TYR A 195 -12.56 -2.75 7.15
N ASN A 196 -13.85 -2.61 6.80
CA ASN A 196 -14.91 -3.50 7.28
C ASN A 196 -15.13 -4.74 6.39
N GLY A 197 -14.76 -4.68 5.10
CA GLY A 197 -14.82 -5.86 4.23
C GLY A 197 -16.22 -6.36 3.88
N LEU A 198 -17.23 -5.48 3.89
CA LEU A 198 -18.59 -5.83 3.49
C LEU A 198 -18.66 -6.18 1.99
N GLU A 199 -19.86 -6.39 1.44
CA GLU A 199 -20.04 -6.59 0.00
C GLU A 199 -19.56 -5.38 -0.81
N LYS A 200 -19.80 -4.17 -0.29
CA LYS A 200 -19.30 -2.90 -0.81
C LYS A 200 -18.53 -2.14 0.27
N PRO A 201 -17.71 -1.13 -0.08
CA PRO A 201 -17.11 -0.26 0.92
C PRO A 201 -18.17 0.37 1.83
N CYS A 202 -17.94 0.42 3.14
CA CYS A 202 -18.99 0.83 4.09
C CYS A 202 -19.35 2.32 4.06
N GLY A 203 -18.56 3.18 3.40
CA GLY A 203 -18.72 4.64 3.45
C GLY A 203 -18.35 5.32 4.79
N LEU A 204 -18.28 4.55 5.90
CA LEU A 204 -18.22 5.08 7.27
C LEU A 204 -16.85 5.04 7.95
N CYS A 205 -15.98 4.07 7.62
CA CYS A 205 -14.66 3.98 8.24
C CYS A 205 -13.73 5.09 7.73
N ASP A 206 -12.69 5.45 8.49
CA ASP A 206 -11.77 6.54 8.15
C ASP A 206 -11.23 6.46 6.72
N SER A 207 -10.84 5.26 6.28
CA SER A 207 -10.36 5.03 4.92
C SER A 207 -11.42 5.32 3.84
N CYS A 208 -12.70 4.97 4.09
CA CYS A 208 -13.78 5.32 3.17
C CYS A 208 -14.05 6.83 3.17
N ARG A 209 -14.08 7.47 4.34
CA ARG A 209 -14.30 8.92 4.46
C ARG A 209 -13.24 9.71 3.71
N ILE A 210 -11.96 9.42 3.97
CA ILE A 210 -10.82 10.07 3.30
C ILE A 210 -10.89 9.87 1.79
N ARG A 211 -11.17 8.64 1.34
CA ARG A 211 -11.28 8.32 -0.09
C ARG A 211 -12.44 9.07 -0.74
N ASN A 212 -13.63 9.04 -0.15
CA ASN A 212 -14.83 9.67 -0.69
C ASN A 212 -14.68 11.19 -0.76
N GLU A 213 -14.19 11.83 0.30
CA GLU A 213 -13.96 13.28 0.33
C GLU A 213 -13.00 13.70 -0.78
N ALA A 214 -11.93 12.92 -1.00
CA ALA A 214 -10.96 13.21 -2.04
C ALA A 214 -11.52 12.96 -3.45
N LEU A 215 -12.35 11.93 -3.64
CA LEU A 215 -13.05 11.66 -4.90
C LEU A 215 -14.02 12.78 -5.25
N GLU A 216 -14.78 13.27 -4.28
CA GLU A 216 -15.67 14.42 -4.46
C GLU A 216 -14.90 15.68 -4.87
N LYS A 217 -13.81 15.99 -4.17
CA LYS A 217 -12.92 17.12 -4.50
C LYS A 217 -12.25 16.97 -5.87
N ALA A 218 -12.00 15.74 -6.32
CA ALA A 218 -11.48 15.45 -7.65
C ALA A 218 -12.55 15.42 -8.76
N GLY A 219 -13.83 15.70 -8.44
CA GLY A 219 -14.93 15.68 -9.41
C GLY A 219 -15.35 14.27 -9.83
N ARG A 220 -15.04 13.25 -9.03
CA ARG A 220 -15.36 11.83 -9.27
C ARG A 220 -16.27 11.23 -8.21
N SER A 221 -17.31 11.97 -7.83
CA SER A 221 -18.31 11.51 -6.87
C SER A 221 -19.10 10.29 -7.33
N ASP A 222 -19.05 9.96 -8.63
CA ASP A 222 -19.56 8.73 -9.23
C ASP A 222 -18.85 7.47 -8.70
N LEU A 223 -17.60 7.61 -8.23
CA LEU A 223 -16.81 6.53 -7.64
C LEU A 223 -16.86 6.49 -6.11
N SER A 224 -17.51 7.48 -5.48
CA SER A 224 -17.65 7.54 -4.03
C SER A 224 -18.65 6.50 -3.56
N THR A 225 -18.39 5.89 -2.39
CA THR A 225 -19.34 4.97 -1.78
C THR A 225 -20.27 5.69 -0.84
N ARG A 226 -21.58 5.57 -1.05
CA ARG A 226 -22.59 6.12 -0.13
C ARG A 226 -22.78 5.19 1.06
N GLU A 227 -23.24 5.75 2.17
CA GLU A 227 -23.56 4.97 3.38
C GLU A 227 -24.61 3.91 3.04
N GLU A 228 -24.26 2.63 3.17
CA GLU A 228 -25.24 1.56 3.26
C GLU A 228 -25.45 1.31 4.75
N ILE A 229 -26.64 1.67 5.25
CA ILE A 229 -27.12 1.38 6.61
C ILE A 229 -27.43 -0.12 6.71
#